data_AF-A0A6A6Z7Y9-F1
#
_entry.id   AF-A0A6A6Z7Y9-F1
#
_cell.length_a   1.000
_cell.length_b   1.000
_cell.length_c   1.000
_cell.angle_alpha   90.00
_cell.angle_beta   90.00
_cell.angle_gamma   90.00
#
_symmetry.space_group_name_H-M   'P 1'
#
loop_
_entity.id
_entity.type
_entity.pdbx_description
1 polymer ?
#
loop_
_entity_poly.entity_id
_entity_poly.type
_entity_poly.pdbx_seq_one_letter_code
_entity_poly.pdbx_strand_id
1 'polypeptide(L)'
;MPGYLTQEDVEANPQLKLIQHDLLVLISFPDNTTLHWRPSWFPQPFPGKFWTLQSPPDVVSEFIHGSVKLGIMTRRPRKESDPHPLHIRNWDQWKNYCLLQDVPGDFLGPQHIELLKLGLEQSLSPLQNAKIHPLYPEPYARGSGRYLLHPDYLRNLPKKFQVLGKSEVLVVHSSGSLRVESKDYYYGYHRQMMRVDGTGERVVDENYDASQQLRFEGAGRRWCHLPWTPEQEESCR
;
A
#
# COMPACT_ATOMS: atom_id res chain seq x y z
N MET A 1 24.03 -16.84 -2.39
CA MET A 1 24.60 -15.97 -3.44
C MET A 1 25.98 -15.52 -2.96
N PRO A 2 27.06 -15.60 -3.76
CA PRO A 2 28.34 -15.04 -3.36
C PRO A 2 28.39 -13.55 -3.72
N GLY A 3 28.47 -12.70 -2.69
CA GLY A 3 28.53 -11.24 -2.79
C GLY A 3 27.48 -10.59 -1.88
N TYR A 4 27.92 -9.75 -0.93
CA TYR A 4 27.00 -8.92 -0.15
C TYR A 4 26.40 -7.87 -1.08
N LEU A 5 25.07 -7.90 -1.23
CA LEU A 5 24.34 -6.92 -2.03
C LEU A 5 24.54 -5.51 -1.43
N THR A 6 24.86 -4.53 -2.26
CA THR A 6 24.96 -3.12 -1.86
C THR A 6 23.77 -2.32 -2.38
N GLN A 7 23.58 -1.10 -1.86
CA GLN A 7 22.51 -0.23 -2.34
C GLN A 7 22.75 0.29 -3.77
N GLU A 8 24.01 0.40 -4.19
CA GLU A 8 24.36 0.72 -5.58
C GLU A 8 23.89 -0.40 -6.54
N ASP A 9 24.02 -1.67 -6.12
CA ASP A 9 23.50 -2.81 -6.89
C ASP A 9 21.98 -2.76 -7.02
N VAL A 10 21.28 -2.33 -5.96
CA VAL A 10 19.82 -2.14 -5.97
C VAL A 10 19.43 -1.03 -6.94
N GLU A 11 20.12 0.11 -6.90
CA GLU A 11 19.83 1.24 -7.80
C GLU A 11 20.11 0.90 -9.26
N ALA A 12 21.13 0.08 -9.54
CA ALA A 12 21.47 -0.38 -10.88
C ALA A 12 20.47 -1.41 -11.46
N ASN A 13 19.70 -2.10 -10.61
CA ASN A 13 18.73 -3.12 -11.03
C ASN A 13 17.27 -2.65 -10.79
N PRO A 14 16.52 -2.27 -11.84
CA PRO A 14 15.15 -1.77 -11.70
C PRO A 14 14.18 -2.73 -10.99
N GLN A 15 14.33 -4.05 -11.22
CA GLN A 15 13.47 -5.04 -10.60
C GLN A 15 13.74 -5.15 -9.10
N LEU A 16 15.02 -5.14 -8.72
CA LEU A 16 15.44 -5.21 -7.33
C LEU A 16 15.04 -3.94 -6.57
N LYS A 17 15.18 -2.77 -7.20
CA LYS A 17 14.69 -1.49 -6.69
C LYS A 17 13.18 -1.51 -6.47
N LEU A 18 12.42 -2.04 -7.41
CA LEU A 18 10.97 -2.19 -7.26
C LEU A 18 10.61 -3.10 -6.08
N ILE A 19 11.27 -4.26 -5.94
CA ILE A 19 11.05 -5.16 -4.81
C ILE A 19 11.38 -4.45 -3.49
N GLN A 20 12.52 -3.76 -3.39
CA GLN A 20 12.89 -3.01 -2.20
C GLN A 20 11.83 -1.96 -1.84
N HIS A 21 11.37 -1.20 -2.84
CA HIS A 21 10.34 -0.18 -2.67
C HIS A 21 9.01 -0.77 -2.19
N ASP A 22 8.53 -1.82 -2.84
CA ASP A 22 7.31 -2.52 -2.47
C ASP A 22 7.39 -3.06 -1.03
N LEU A 23 8.54 -3.63 -0.65
CA LEU A 23 8.79 -4.09 0.72
C LEU A 23 8.71 -2.92 1.70
N LEU A 24 9.39 -1.79 1.43
CA LEU A 24 9.37 -0.59 2.27
C LEU A 24 7.94 -0.04 2.47
N VAL A 25 7.11 -0.04 1.43
CA VAL A 25 5.69 0.32 1.53
C VAL A 25 4.97 -0.64 2.47
N LEU A 26 5.08 -1.95 2.27
CA LEU A 26 4.37 -2.94 3.08
C LEU A 26 4.78 -2.89 4.56
N ILE A 27 6.08 -2.84 4.84
CA ILE A 27 6.58 -2.87 6.22
C ILE A 27 6.33 -1.58 6.99
N SER A 28 5.97 -0.49 6.29
CA SER A 28 5.57 0.78 6.92
C SER A 28 4.30 0.68 7.77
N PHE A 29 3.50 -0.37 7.55
CA PHE A 29 2.26 -0.63 8.26
C PHE A 29 2.44 -1.60 9.44
N PRO A 30 1.53 -1.55 10.43
CA PRO A 30 1.45 -2.56 11.48
C PRO A 30 1.24 -3.98 10.95
N ASP A 31 1.73 -4.95 11.72
CA ASP A 31 1.34 -6.34 11.51
C ASP A 31 -0.18 -6.47 11.65
N ASN A 32 -0.76 -7.44 10.94
CA ASN A 32 -2.20 -7.65 10.87
C ASN A 32 -2.99 -6.49 10.21
N THR A 33 -2.34 -5.71 9.33
CA THR A 33 -3.02 -4.65 8.56
C THR A 33 -3.70 -5.23 7.32
N THR A 34 -5.00 -4.97 7.16
CA THR A 34 -5.74 -5.29 5.92
C THR A 34 -5.45 -4.28 4.81
N LEU A 35 -5.16 -4.78 3.61
CA LEU A 35 -4.77 -4.06 2.40
C LEU A 35 -5.59 -4.53 1.18
N HIS A 36 -5.83 -3.61 0.25
CA HIS A 36 -6.33 -3.85 -1.10
C HIS A 36 -5.18 -4.00 -2.10
N TRP A 37 -4.13 -3.19 -1.97
CA TRP A 37 -3.01 -3.20 -2.91
C TRP A 37 -2.09 -4.40 -2.64
N ARG A 38 -1.52 -4.93 -3.72
CA ARG A 38 -0.52 -6.00 -3.68
C ARG A 38 0.62 -5.68 -4.64
N PRO A 39 1.86 -6.02 -4.27
CA PRO A 39 2.98 -5.96 -5.20
C PRO A 39 2.74 -6.84 -6.43
N SER A 40 3.26 -6.41 -7.57
CA SER A 40 3.05 -7.12 -8.85
C SER A 40 3.69 -8.51 -8.91
N TRP A 41 4.70 -8.76 -8.06
CA TRP A 41 5.43 -10.03 -7.96
C TRP A 41 4.80 -11.02 -6.96
N PHE A 42 3.73 -10.65 -6.25
CA PHE A 42 2.93 -11.63 -5.51
C PHE A 42 2.21 -12.56 -6.52
N PRO A 43 2.00 -13.85 -6.17
CA PRO A 43 1.04 -14.68 -6.87
C PRO A 43 -0.29 -13.93 -6.97
N GLN A 44 -0.84 -13.81 -8.18
CA GLN A 44 -2.03 -13.00 -8.42
C GLN A 44 -3.28 -13.74 -7.93
N PRO A 45 -3.98 -13.30 -6.86
CA PRO A 45 -5.37 -13.69 -6.68
C PRO A 45 -6.29 -12.82 -7.53
N PHE A 46 -7.57 -13.19 -7.54
CA PHE A 46 -8.65 -12.50 -8.23
C PHE A 46 -8.70 -10.99 -7.91
N PRO A 47 -8.95 -10.12 -8.91
CA PRO A 47 -9.10 -8.70 -8.71
C PRO A 47 -10.25 -8.42 -7.74
N GLY A 48 -9.90 -7.91 -6.55
CA GLY A 48 -10.84 -7.46 -5.55
C GLY A 48 -10.54 -7.97 -4.14
N LYS A 49 -9.95 -9.15 -3.96
CA LYS A 49 -9.77 -9.74 -2.63
C LYS A 49 -8.82 -8.92 -1.74
N PHE A 50 -9.33 -8.52 -0.57
CA PHE A 50 -8.53 -7.98 0.53
C PHE A 50 -7.54 -9.03 1.06
N TRP A 51 -6.45 -8.56 1.66
CA TRP A 51 -5.53 -9.45 2.36
C TRP A 51 -4.98 -8.79 3.60
N THR A 52 -4.58 -9.62 4.55
CA THR A 52 -4.04 -9.13 5.81
C THR A 52 -2.55 -9.33 5.82
N LEU A 53 -1.77 -8.24 5.87
CA LEU A 53 -0.33 -8.28 6.03
C LEU A 53 0.03 -8.98 7.35
N GLN A 54 0.77 -10.08 7.26
CA GLN A 54 1.34 -10.79 8.40
C GLN A 54 2.85 -10.96 8.22
N SER A 55 3.53 -11.07 9.35
CA SER A 55 4.96 -11.35 9.41
C SER A 55 5.22 -12.83 9.70
N PRO A 56 6.30 -13.42 9.14
CA PRO A 56 6.78 -14.74 9.56
C PRO A 56 7.06 -14.82 11.07
N PRO A 57 7.05 -16.02 11.68
CA PRO A 57 7.23 -16.16 13.13
C PRO A 57 8.60 -15.66 13.64
N ASP A 58 9.62 -15.65 12.79
CA ASP A 58 10.98 -15.18 13.06
C ASP A 58 11.22 -13.72 12.66
N VAL A 59 10.16 -12.98 12.30
CA VAL A 59 10.23 -11.56 11.96
C VAL A 59 9.40 -10.76 12.96
N VAL A 60 9.93 -9.60 13.36
CA VAL A 60 9.30 -8.71 14.34
C VAL A 60 9.03 -7.35 13.70
N SER A 61 7.87 -6.78 14.04
CA SER A 61 7.50 -5.41 13.72
C SER A 61 8.03 -4.46 14.78
N GLU A 62 8.71 -3.39 14.36
CA GLU A 62 9.17 -2.34 15.27
C GLU A 62 8.95 -0.95 14.68
N PHE A 63 8.85 0.05 15.54
CA PHE A 63 8.79 1.43 15.08
C PHE A 63 10.14 1.86 14.54
N ILE A 64 10.09 2.61 13.45
CA ILE A 64 11.26 3.33 12.98
C ILE A 64 11.65 4.39 14.03
N HIS A 65 12.95 4.51 14.31
CA HIS A 65 13.43 5.53 15.25
C HIS A 65 13.07 6.93 14.78
N GLY A 66 12.46 7.73 15.66
CA GLY A 66 12.00 9.09 15.35
C GLY A 66 10.61 9.18 14.70
N SER A 67 10.05 8.07 14.20
CA SER A 67 8.73 8.06 13.54
C SER A 67 7.58 7.58 14.42
N VAL A 68 7.82 7.32 15.71
CA VAL A 68 6.81 6.76 16.63
C VAL A 68 5.50 7.56 16.62
N LYS A 69 5.60 8.90 16.60
CA LYS A 69 4.43 9.79 16.54
C LYS A 69 3.60 9.63 15.25
N LEU A 70 4.24 9.11 14.21
CA LEU A 70 3.69 8.93 12.87
C LEU A 70 3.24 7.49 12.63
N GLY A 71 3.56 6.59 13.57
CA GLY A 71 3.21 5.18 13.49
C GLY A 71 3.92 4.42 12.37
N ILE A 72 5.04 4.93 11.84
CA ILE A 72 5.75 4.25 10.73
C ILE A 72 6.57 3.09 11.30
N MET A 73 6.35 1.90 10.76
CA MET A 73 6.99 0.68 11.22
C MET A 73 8.04 0.16 10.24
N THR A 74 8.80 -0.83 10.70
CA THR A 74 9.70 -1.65 9.90
C THR A 74 9.66 -3.10 10.37
N ARG A 75 10.44 -3.97 9.71
CA ARG A 75 10.60 -5.39 10.05
C ARG A 75 12.07 -5.75 10.18
N ARG A 76 12.37 -6.63 11.13
CA ARG A 76 13.71 -7.20 11.34
C ARG A 76 13.62 -8.66 11.82
N PRO A 77 14.74 -9.41 11.79
CA PRO A 77 14.78 -10.73 12.39
C PRO A 77 14.51 -10.63 13.90
N ARG A 78 13.81 -11.64 14.40
CA ARG A 78 13.53 -11.86 15.81
C ARG A 78 14.83 -12.16 16.57
N LYS A 79 14.93 -11.59 17.76
CA LYS A 79 15.93 -11.87 18.79
C LYS A 79 15.27 -12.66 19.90
N GLU A 80 16.06 -13.39 20.69
CA GLU A 80 15.56 -14.18 21.82
C GLU A 80 14.80 -13.35 22.87
N SER A 81 15.16 -12.06 23.02
CA SER A 81 14.50 -11.15 23.94
C SER A 81 13.16 -10.58 23.44
N ASP A 82 12.80 -10.80 22.18
CA ASP A 82 11.57 -10.23 21.61
C ASP A 82 10.32 -10.98 22.11
N PRO A 83 9.19 -10.28 22.33
CA PRO A 83 7.95 -10.92 22.76
C PRO A 83 7.42 -11.89 21.71
N HIS A 84 6.84 -13.01 22.14
CA HIS A 84 6.28 -14.01 21.23
C HIS A 84 5.33 -13.39 20.19
N PRO A 85 5.35 -13.89 18.94
CA PRO A 85 4.46 -13.39 17.89
C PRO A 85 2.99 -13.59 18.28
N LEU A 86 2.16 -12.59 18.01
CA LEU A 86 0.74 -12.60 18.40
C LEU A 86 -0.13 -13.40 17.42
N HIS A 87 0.11 -13.23 16.11
CA HIS A 87 -0.73 -13.77 15.04
C HIS A 87 -0.18 -15.07 14.45
N ILE A 88 0.98 -15.04 13.78
CA ILE A 88 1.64 -16.22 13.20
C ILE A 88 2.73 -16.72 14.15
N ARG A 89 2.48 -17.84 14.82
CA ARG A 89 3.31 -18.33 15.93
C ARG A 89 4.39 -19.33 15.54
N ASN A 90 4.19 -20.01 14.42
CA ASN A 90 5.10 -21.03 13.93
C ASN A 90 5.05 -21.13 12.40
N TRP A 91 6.00 -21.89 11.84
CA TRP A 91 6.16 -22.02 10.40
C TRP A 91 5.01 -22.74 9.70
N ASP A 92 4.25 -23.59 10.41
CA ASP A 92 3.10 -24.27 9.81
C ASP A 92 1.91 -23.30 9.68
N GLN A 93 1.70 -22.43 10.67
CA GLN A 93 0.76 -21.31 10.54
C GLN A 93 1.16 -20.36 9.41
N TRP A 94 2.46 -20.07 9.25
CA TRP A 94 2.97 -19.25 8.15
C TRP A 94 2.65 -19.86 6.78
N LYS A 95 2.98 -21.15 6.58
CA LYS A 95 2.67 -21.87 5.34
C LYS A 95 1.18 -21.84 5.02
N ASN A 96 0.33 -22.10 6.01
CA ASN A 96 -1.13 -22.06 5.84
C ASN A 96 -1.61 -20.65 5.47
N TYR A 97 -1.08 -19.62 6.13
CA TYR A 97 -1.37 -18.22 5.79
C TYR A 97 -0.97 -17.89 4.34
N CYS A 98 0.25 -18.24 3.93
CA CYS A 98 0.74 -18.03 2.58
C CYS A 98 -0.17 -18.70 1.53
N LEU A 99 -0.60 -19.93 1.78
CA LEU A 99 -1.52 -20.65 0.91
C LEU A 99 -2.92 -20.01 0.84
N LEU A 100 -3.48 -19.58 1.97
CA LEU A 100 -4.84 -19.00 2.02
C LEU A 100 -4.92 -17.58 1.45
N GLN A 101 -3.82 -16.83 1.56
CA GLN A 101 -3.75 -15.43 1.18
C GLN A 101 -2.98 -15.21 -0.14
N ASP A 102 -2.51 -16.27 -0.79
CA ASP A 102 -1.69 -16.18 -2.02
C ASP A 102 -0.48 -15.25 -1.82
N VAL A 103 0.26 -15.45 -0.72
CA VAL A 103 1.48 -14.70 -0.38
C VAL A 103 2.68 -15.59 -0.63
N PRO A 104 3.79 -15.09 -1.23
CA PRO A 104 5.00 -15.88 -1.41
C PRO A 104 5.48 -16.49 -0.10
N GLY A 105 5.85 -17.78 -0.11
CA GLY A 105 6.30 -18.48 1.10
C GLY A 105 7.59 -17.90 1.71
N ASP A 106 8.39 -17.25 0.86
CA ASP A 106 9.64 -16.54 1.18
C ASP A 106 9.45 -15.02 1.41
N PHE A 107 8.21 -14.53 1.41
CA PHE A 107 7.91 -13.15 1.76
C PHE A 107 8.47 -12.83 3.16
N LEU A 108 9.22 -11.72 3.27
CA LEU A 108 9.97 -11.33 4.48
C LEU A 108 11.00 -12.37 4.97
N GLY A 109 11.43 -13.30 4.11
CA GLY A 109 12.59 -14.16 4.37
C GLY A 109 13.92 -13.38 4.43
N PRO A 110 15.05 -14.07 4.72
CA PRO A 110 16.34 -13.42 4.97
C PRO A 110 16.77 -12.43 3.89
N GLN A 111 16.59 -12.77 2.61
CA GLN A 111 16.96 -11.91 1.47
C GLN A 111 16.13 -10.63 1.41
N HIS A 112 14.82 -10.71 1.67
CA HIS A 112 13.95 -9.54 1.75
C HIS A 112 14.32 -8.65 2.93
N ILE A 113 14.68 -9.24 4.08
CA ILE A 113 15.12 -8.49 5.25
C ILE A 113 16.46 -7.79 5.01
N GLU A 114 17.41 -8.43 4.33
CA GLU A 114 18.67 -7.79 3.93
C GLU A 114 18.43 -6.63 2.96
N LEU A 115 17.59 -6.83 1.94
CA LEU A 115 17.21 -5.79 1.00
C LEU A 115 16.52 -4.60 1.68
N LEU A 116 15.65 -4.88 2.66
CA LEU A 116 15.00 -3.87 3.48
C LEU A 116 15.98 -3.02 4.26
N LYS A 117 17.00 -3.64 4.89
CA LYS A 117 18.02 -2.90 5.66
C LYS A 117 18.74 -1.86 4.82
N LEU A 118 19.12 -2.23 3.59
CA LEU A 118 19.78 -1.31 2.65
C LEU A 118 18.90 -0.09 2.32
N GLY A 119 17.60 -0.30 2.11
CA GLY A 119 16.66 0.76 1.76
C GLY A 119 16.27 1.65 2.95
N LEU A 120 16.21 1.08 4.15
CA LEU A 120 15.84 1.80 5.37
C LEU A 120 16.87 2.89 5.71
N GLU A 121 18.17 2.62 5.62
CA GLU A 121 19.20 3.62 5.92
C GLU A 121 19.02 4.91 5.09
N GLN A 122 18.65 4.77 3.82
CA GLN A 122 18.36 5.90 2.93
C GLN A 122 16.98 6.53 3.21
N SER A 123 15.95 5.72 3.47
CA SER A 123 14.57 6.19 3.67
C SER A 123 14.34 6.84 5.04
N LEU A 124 15.19 6.55 6.03
CA LEU A 124 15.10 7.07 7.40
C LEU A 124 15.55 8.53 7.53
N SER A 125 16.54 8.95 6.75
CA SER A 125 17.13 10.30 6.83
C SER A 125 16.10 11.43 6.61
N PRO A 126 15.14 11.32 5.66
CA PRO A 126 14.06 12.31 5.51
C PRO A 126 12.98 12.25 6.60
N LEU A 127 12.68 11.06 7.12
CA LEU A 127 11.58 10.83 8.06
C LEU A 127 11.81 11.44 9.45
N GLN A 128 13.07 11.67 9.81
CA GLN A 128 13.44 12.25 11.10
C GLN A 128 13.26 13.77 11.17
N ASN A 129 13.20 14.45 10.01
CA ASN A 129 13.26 15.92 9.94
C ASN A 129 12.11 16.58 9.14
N ALA A 130 11.32 15.83 8.37
CA ALA A 130 10.35 16.41 7.44
C ALA A 130 8.89 16.38 7.94
N LYS A 131 8.10 17.37 7.49
CA LYS A 131 6.65 17.20 7.35
C LYS A 131 6.45 16.05 6.35
N ILE A 132 5.82 14.95 6.76
CA ILE A 132 5.68 13.69 6.00
C ILE A 132 4.63 13.79 4.89
N HIS A 133 4.40 15.01 4.40
CA HIS A 133 3.55 15.23 3.26
C HIS A 133 4.42 15.24 2.00
N PRO A 134 3.97 14.59 0.93
CA PRO A 134 2.65 13.98 0.78
C PRO A 134 2.52 12.58 1.42
N LEU A 135 1.31 12.24 1.84
CA LEU A 135 0.89 10.86 2.10
C LEU A 135 0.09 10.37 0.91
N TYR A 136 0.39 9.15 0.47
CA TYR A 136 -0.16 8.52 -0.71
C TYR A 136 -1.28 7.56 -0.33
N PRO A 137 -2.49 7.71 -0.90
CA PRO A 137 -3.61 6.83 -0.59
C PRO A 137 -3.41 5.48 -1.27
N GLU A 138 -3.82 4.42 -0.60
CA GLU A 138 -3.81 3.07 -1.14
C GLU A 138 -4.69 2.98 -2.39
N PRO A 139 -4.15 2.52 -3.53
CA PRO A 139 -4.97 2.21 -4.69
C PRO A 139 -5.72 0.87 -4.50
N TYR A 140 -6.76 0.64 -5.29
CA TYR A 140 -7.31 -0.71 -5.40
C TYR A 140 -6.29 -1.69 -5.98
N ALA A 141 -6.55 -2.99 -5.80
CA ALA A 141 -5.87 -4.04 -6.53
C ALA A 141 -5.85 -3.73 -8.04
N ARG A 142 -4.72 -4.00 -8.69
CA ARG A 142 -4.52 -3.66 -10.10
C ARG A 142 -5.62 -4.28 -10.96
N GLY A 143 -6.24 -3.46 -11.82
CA GLY A 143 -7.35 -3.90 -12.67
C GLY A 143 -8.73 -3.89 -12.00
N SER A 144 -8.84 -3.50 -10.73
CA SER A 144 -10.12 -3.39 -10.01
C SER A 144 -10.79 -2.00 -10.13
N GLY A 145 -10.41 -1.20 -11.13
CA GLY A 145 -11.07 0.07 -11.42
C GLY A 145 -10.42 1.26 -10.71
N ARG A 146 -11.24 2.12 -10.09
CA ARG A 146 -10.85 3.43 -9.51
C ARG A 146 -11.90 3.90 -8.50
N TYR A 147 -11.51 4.84 -7.64
CA TYR A 147 -12.42 5.50 -6.69
C TYR A 147 -12.22 7.02 -6.66
N LEU A 148 -13.26 7.73 -6.22
CA LEU A 148 -13.23 9.18 -6.01
C LEU A 148 -12.69 9.47 -4.61
N LEU A 149 -11.62 10.24 -4.48
CA LEU A 149 -11.08 10.61 -3.17
C LEU A 149 -11.90 11.74 -2.55
N HIS A 150 -12.29 11.57 -1.28
CA HIS A 150 -13.04 12.57 -0.53
C HIS A 150 -12.19 13.85 -0.32
N PRO A 151 -12.77 15.05 -0.52
CA PRO A 151 -12.04 16.32 -0.43
C PRO A 151 -11.27 16.55 0.88
N ASP A 152 -11.78 16.06 2.01
CA ASP A 152 -11.12 16.20 3.32
C ASP A 152 -9.69 15.64 3.34
N TYR A 153 -9.38 14.65 2.49
CA TYR A 153 -8.06 14.02 2.47
C TYR A 153 -7.10 14.67 1.48
N LEU A 154 -7.53 15.67 0.69
CA LEU A 154 -6.65 16.34 -0.27
C LEU A 154 -5.46 17.04 0.41
N ARG A 155 -5.63 17.49 1.66
CA ARG A 155 -4.55 18.06 2.49
C ARG A 155 -3.34 17.15 2.65
N ASN A 156 -3.53 15.84 2.48
CA ASN A 156 -2.45 14.86 2.57
C ASN A 156 -1.56 14.85 1.33
N LEU A 157 -2.03 15.37 0.20
CA LEU A 157 -1.40 15.27 -1.11
C LEU A 157 -0.59 16.54 -1.47
N PRO A 158 0.20 16.52 -2.57
CA PRO A 158 0.84 17.71 -3.09
C PRO A 158 -0.14 18.85 -3.39
N LYS A 159 0.33 20.10 -3.30
CA LYS A 159 -0.51 21.31 -3.43
C LYS A 159 -1.38 21.35 -4.68
N LYS A 160 -0.90 20.79 -5.81
CA LYS A 160 -1.66 20.73 -7.07
C LYS A 160 -2.98 19.96 -6.98
N PHE A 161 -3.11 19.07 -6.00
CA PHE A 161 -4.35 18.32 -5.74
C PHE A 161 -5.18 18.91 -4.59
N GLN A 162 -4.67 19.91 -3.86
CA GLN A 162 -5.37 20.51 -2.72
C GLN A 162 -6.45 21.50 -3.13
N VAL A 163 -6.37 22.04 -4.35
CA VAL A 163 -7.33 23.00 -4.90
C VAL A 163 -7.91 22.41 -6.17
N LEU A 164 -9.18 22.06 -6.13
CA LEU A 164 -9.93 21.52 -7.27
C LEU A 164 -11.00 22.52 -7.71
N GLY A 165 -11.29 22.54 -9.01
CA GLY A 165 -12.41 23.27 -9.58
C GLY A 165 -13.77 22.73 -9.11
N LYS A 166 -14.83 23.55 -9.24
CA LYS A 166 -16.18 23.20 -8.78
C LYS A 166 -16.72 21.91 -9.41
N SER A 167 -16.37 21.65 -10.67
CA SER A 167 -16.77 20.48 -11.44
C SER A 167 -15.71 19.38 -11.49
N GLU A 168 -14.68 19.46 -10.63
CA GLU A 168 -13.57 18.51 -10.63
C GLU A 168 -13.59 17.60 -9.41
N VAL A 169 -13.07 16.39 -9.58
CA VAL A 169 -12.83 15.41 -8.52
C VAL A 169 -11.46 14.79 -8.70
N LEU A 170 -10.83 14.43 -7.59
CA LEU A 170 -9.62 13.64 -7.62
C LEU A 170 -9.96 12.15 -7.63
N VAL A 171 -9.37 11.43 -8.56
CA VAL A 171 -9.61 10.01 -8.82
C VAL A 171 -8.33 9.22 -8.59
N VAL A 172 -8.43 8.18 -7.77
CA VAL A 172 -7.33 7.23 -7.54
C VAL A 172 -7.61 5.97 -8.36
N HIS A 173 -6.74 5.73 -9.35
CA HIS A 173 -6.85 4.55 -10.22
C HIS A 173 -6.18 3.34 -9.58
N SER A 174 -6.62 2.13 -9.95
CA SER A 174 -5.99 0.87 -9.52
C SER A 174 -4.55 0.68 -10.04
N SER A 175 -4.12 1.48 -11.00
CA SER A 175 -2.69 1.60 -11.36
C SER A 175 -1.88 2.36 -10.31
N GLY A 176 -2.52 3.05 -9.37
CA GLY A 176 -1.90 3.97 -8.43
C GLY A 176 -1.91 5.43 -8.89
N SER A 177 -2.14 5.73 -10.17
CA SER A 177 -2.12 7.12 -10.65
C SER A 177 -3.25 7.97 -10.05
N LEU A 178 -2.93 9.22 -9.73
CA LEU A 178 -3.90 10.24 -9.29
C LEU A 178 -4.25 11.15 -10.47
N ARG A 179 -5.54 11.35 -10.73
CA ARG A 179 -6.02 12.20 -11.83
C ARG A 179 -7.13 13.11 -11.39
N VAL A 180 -7.10 14.37 -11.83
CA VAL A 180 -8.23 15.28 -11.71
C VAL A 180 -9.14 15.04 -12.91
N GLU A 181 -10.40 14.72 -12.66
CA GLU A 181 -11.40 14.39 -13.68
C GLU A 181 -12.69 15.18 -13.47
N SER A 182 -13.51 15.33 -14.52
CA SER A 182 -14.81 16.01 -14.42
C SER A 182 -15.83 15.16 -13.66
N LYS A 183 -16.58 15.81 -12.75
CA LYS A 183 -17.72 15.22 -12.03
C LYS A 183 -18.81 14.70 -12.97
N ASP A 184 -19.00 15.34 -14.12
CA ASP A 184 -20.07 15.01 -15.07
C ASP A 184 -19.99 13.56 -15.56
N TYR A 185 -18.76 13.05 -15.71
CA TYR A 185 -18.50 11.66 -16.06
C TYR A 185 -19.11 10.67 -15.04
N TYR A 186 -19.17 11.07 -13.78
CA TYR A 186 -19.57 10.22 -12.65
C TYR A 186 -21.05 10.36 -12.26
N TYR A 187 -21.74 11.39 -12.74
CA TYR A 187 -23.19 11.55 -12.54
C TYR A 187 -24.04 10.72 -13.52
N GLY A 188 -23.56 10.50 -14.75
CA GLY A 188 -24.34 9.86 -15.82
C GLY A 188 -24.10 8.35 -16.02
N TYR A 189 -23.17 7.74 -15.28
CA TYR A 189 -22.80 6.33 -15.47
C TYR A 189 -23.45 5.43 -14.41
N HIS A 190 -24.21 4.42 -14.85
CA HIS A 190 -24.69 3.26 -14.05
C HIS A 190 -23.58 2.43 -13.38
N ARG A 191 -22.32 2.84 -13.54
CA ARG A 191 -21.15 2.26 -12.89
C ARG A 191 -20.65 3.20 -11.80
N GLN A 192 -21.54 3.73 -10.96
CA GLN A 192 -21.12 4.26 -9.67
C GLN A 192 -20.49 3.12 -8.87
N MET A 193 -19.19 2.96 -9.09
CA MET A 193 -18.25 2.15 -8.34
C MET A 193 -18.44 0.64 -8.52
N MET A 194 -17.53 0.01 -9.27
CA MET A 194 -17.25 -1.40 -9.01
C MET A 194 -16.76 -1.47 -7.57
N ARG A 195 -17.65 -1.85 -6.67
CA ARG A 195 -17.29 -2.14 -5.30
C ARG A 195 -16.64 -3.50 -5.29
N VAL A 196 -15.63 -3.63 -4.46
CA VAL A 196 -15.28 -4.93 -3.93
C VAL A 196 -15.97 -5.01 -2.58
N ASP A 197 -16.82 -6.00 -2.38
CA ASP A 197 -17.38 -6.24 -1.04
C ASP A 197 -16.29 -6.65 -0.04
N GLY A 198 -16.66 -6.73 1.24
CA GLY A 198 -15.76 -7.17 2.31
C GLY A 198 -15.18 -8.59 2.17
N THR A 199 -15.52 -9.32 1.09
CA THR A 199 -15.00 -10.66 0.77
C THR A 199 -14.12 -10.69 -0.47
N GLY A 200 -14.07 -9.60 -1.27
CA GLY A 200 -13.29 -9.56 -2.49
C GLY A 200 -14.09 -9.62 -3.79
N GLU A 201 -15.41 -9.73 -3.71
CA GLU A 201 -16.27 -9.92 -4.89
C GLU A 201 -16.72 -8.58 -5.48
N ARG A 202 -16.81 -8.55 -6.82
CA ARG A 202 -17.27 -7.38 -7.56
C ARG A 202 -18.77 -7.21 -7.35
N VAL A 203 -19.15 -6.15 -6.65
CA VAL A 203 -20.53 -5.69 -6.59
C VAL A 203 -20.71 -4.66 -7.69
N VAL A 204 -21.50 -5.03 -8.70
CA VAL A 204 -22.08 -4.09 -9.65
C VAL A 204 -23.32 -3.54 -9.00
N ASP A 205 -23.33 -2.25 -8.64
CA ASP A 205 -24.56 -1.59 -8.21
C ASP A 205 -25.51 -1.52 -9.42
N GLU A 206 -26.49 -2.44 -9.47
CA GLU A 206 -27.45 -2.55 -10.59
C GLU A 206 -28.49 -1.43 -10.60
N ASN A 207 -28.53 -0.57 -9.58
CA ASN A 207 -29.59 0.43 -9.41
C ASN A 207 -29.08 1.86 -9.66
N TYR A 208 -29.69 2.51 -10.65
CA TYR A 208 -29.63 3.95 -10.86
C TYR A 208 -29.94 4.70 -9.56
N ASP A 209 -28.94 5.39 -9.01
CA ASP A 209 -29.13 6.25 -7.84
C ASP A 209 -29.67 7.61 -8.29
N ALA A 210 -30.98 7.81 -8.15
CA ALA A 210 -31.67 9.04 -8.50
C ALA A 210 -31.22 10.27 -7.67
N SER A 211 -30.42 10.07 -6.61
CA SER A 211 -29.94 11.16 -5.75
C SER A 211 -28.89 12.06 -6.42
N GLN A 212 -28.30 11.65 -7.55
CA GLN A 212 -27.16 12.32 -8.18
C GLN A 212 -26.01 12.63 -7.18
N GLN A 213 -25.87 11.91 -6.07
CA GLN A 213 -24.77 12.15 -5.14
C GLN A 213 -23.54 11.34 -5.55
N LEU A 214 -22.38 11.99 -5.58
CA LEU A 214 -21.11 11.30 -5.80
C LEU A 214 -20.71 10.55 -4.54
N ARG A 215 -20.32 9.29 -4.70
CA ARG A 215 -19.78 8.48 -3.62
C ARG A 215 -18.26 8.67 -3.56
N PHE A 216 -17.81 9.23 -2.46
CA PHE A 216 -16.41 9.46 -2.18
C PHE A 216 -15.87 8.43 -1.18
N GLU A 217 -14.57 8.16 -1.29
CA GLU A 217 -13.85 7.27 -0.41
C GLU A 217 -12.64 7.97 0.22
N GLY A 218 -12.11 7.38 1.28
CA GLY A 218 -10.91 7.86 1.98
C GLY A 218 -10.91 7.46 3.44
N ALA A 219 -12.10 7.38 4.05
CA ALA A 219 -12.28 6.72 5.33
C ALA A 219 -11.96 5.22 5.18
N GLY A 220 -11.04 4.71 5.99
CA GLY A 220 -10.61 3.31 5.95
C GLY A 220 -9.48 2.99 4.94
N ARG A 221 -9.16 3.91 4.01
CA ARG A 221 -7.99 3.74 3.13
C ARG A 221 -6.69 3.82 3.91
N ARG A 222 -5.71 3.01 3.53
CA ARG A 222 -4.34 3.14 4.05
C ARG A 222 -3.63 4.29 3.36
N TRP A 223 -2.75 4.94 4.10
CA TRP A 223 -1.96 6.06 3.63
C TRP A 223 -0.50 5.77 3.94
N CYS A 224 0.35 5.84 2.93
CA CYS A 224 1.78 5.60 3.07
C CYS A 224 2.55 6.91 2.84
N HIS A 225 3.72 7.04 3.46
CA HIS A 225 4.64 8.16 3.19
C HIS A 225 5.49 7.93 1.94
N LEU A 226 5.48 6.71 1.41
CA LEU A 226 6.05 6.34 0.13
C LEU A 226 4.92 6.15 -0.89
N PRO A 227 5.16 6.44 -2.18
CA PRO A 227 4.19 6.12 -3.22
C PRO A 227 3.98 4.60 -3.27
N TRP A 228 2.76 4.13 -3.47
CA TRP A 228 2.47 2.69 -3.60
C TRP A 228 2.92 2.11 -4.94
N THR A 229 3.10 2.98 -5.94
CA THR A 229 3.45 2.61 -7.32
C THR A 229 4.26 3.73 -7.99
N PRO A 230 5.05 3.42 -9.05
CA PRO A 230 5.71 4.45 -9.86
C PRO A 230 4.73 5.44 -10.50
N GLU A 231 3.56 4.98 -10.94
CA GLU A 231 2.52 5.82 -11.53
C GLU A 231 1.98 6.85 -10.52
N GLN A 232 1.89 6.45 -9.25
CA GLN A 232 1.49 7.35 -8.17
C GLN A 232 2.56 8.40 -7.88
N GLU A 233 3.83 8.00 -7.87
CA GLU A 233 4.96 8.91 -7.71
C GLU A 233 4.95 9.97 -8.81
N GLU A 234 4.85 9.53 -10.08
CA GLU A 234 4.83 10.42 -11.24
C GLU A 234 3.60 11.36 -11.20
N SER A 235 2.45 10.84 -10.79
CA SER A 235 1.25 11.68 -10.62
C SER A 235 1.44 12.76 -9.55
N CYS A 236 2.34 12.57 -8.58
CA CYS A 236 2.55 13.48 -7.46
C CYS A 236 3.74 14.43 -7.61
N ARG A 237 4.58 14.26 -8.64
CA ARG A 237 5.63 15.22 -9.02
C ARG A 237 5.03 16.52 -9.53
#